data_AF-A0A2U2SHI3-F1
#
_entry.id   AF-A0A2U2SHI3-F1
#
_cell.length_a   1.000
_cell.length_b   1.000
_cell.length_c   1.000
_cell.angle_alpha   90.00
_cell.angle_beta   90.00
_cell.angle_gamma   90.00
#
_symmetry.space_group_name_H-M   'P 1'
#
loop_
_entity.id
_entity.type
_entity.pdbx_description
1 polymer ?
#
loop_
_entity_poly.entity_id
_entity_poly.type
_entity_poly.pdbx_seq_one_letter_code
_entity_poly.pdbx_strand_id
1 'polypeptide(L)'
;GTTTLTAQLYPRPTERKVILRSSETCGDALAARLGKSTPITQTALSSPTPSPPPATGTPERPNPFLASTGEATLHLQDGRLQVMMRSLPPSPNLPYKVQLLMWPGKTLEVGELQPDASGSATLAFSFQDIYPAPVEYYYTLGFSYVHLDQCSKGVPWLETSLKIDSTATNPAWQGLAECAEKGAVGSSTPPASTP
;
A
#
# COMPACT_ATOMS: atom_id res chain seq x y z
N GLY A 1 7.60 -20.60 -19.16
CA GLY A 1 7.76 -19.83 -17.91
C GLY A 1 6.49 -19.94 -17.11
N THR A 2 6.58 -19.96 -15.78
CA THR A 2 5.40 -20.00 -14.89
C THR A 2 4.53 -18.78 -15.16
N THR A 3 3.25 -19.00 -15.48
CA THR A 3 2.31 -17.92 -15.86
C THR A 3 1.43 -17.47 -14.69
N THR A 4 1.51 -18.17 -13.56
CA THR A 4 0.75 -17.91 -12.35
C THR A 4 1.61 -18.06 -11.11
N LEU A 5 1.33 -17.25 -10.09
CA LEU A 5 1.90 -17.35 -8.74
C LEU A 5 0.75 -17.51 -7.75
N THR A 6 0.83 -18.49 -6.85
CA THR A 6 -0.22 -18.77 -5.86
C THR A 6 0.35 -18.71 -4.45
N ALA A 7 -0.40 -18.12 -3.52
CA ALA A 7 -0.05 -18.00 -2.11
C ALA A 7 -1.26 -18.27 -1.20
N GLN A 8 -1.03 -18.94 -0.07
CA GLN A 8 -2.05 -19.14 0.95
C GLN A 8 -2.15 -17.91 1.86
N LEU A 9 -3.37 -17.54 2.21
CA LEU A 9 -3.70 -16.39 3.05
C LEU A 9 -4.17 -16.86 4.42
N TYR A 10 -3.55 -16.28 5.45
CA TYR A 10 -3.88 -16.54 6.84
C TYR A 10 -4.16 -15.23 7.57
N PRO A 11 -5.06 -15.25 8.57
CA PRO A 11 -5.39 -14.05 9.30
C PRO A 11 -4.18 -13.68 10.17
N ARG A 12 -3.74 -12.43 10.08
CA ARG A 12 -2.76 -11.92 11.03
C ARG A 12 -3.51 -11.59 12.32
N PRO A 13 -3.15 -12.20 13.47
CA PRO A 13 -3.67 -11.73 14.75
C PRO A 13 -3.27 -10.27 14.88
N THR A 14 -4.23 -9.41 15.24
CA THR A 14 -3.99 -7.98 15.39
C THR A 14 -2.75 -7.80 16.27
N GLU A 15 -1.65 -7.33 15.69
CA GLU A 15 -0.51 -6.92 16.50
C GLU A 15 -1.02 -5.79 17.38
N ARG A 16 -1.21 -6.08 18.67
CA ARG A 16 -1.55 -5.05 19.66
C ARG A 16 -0.45 -3.99 19.56
N LYS A 17 -0.74 -2.88 18.90
CA LYS A 17 0.00 -1.64 19.11
C LYS A 17 -0.05 -1.40 20.60
N VAL A 18 1.12 -1.45 21.24
CA VAL A 18 1.23 -1.07 22.63
C VAL A 18 0.88 0.40 22.68
N ILE A 19 -0.33 0.70 23.15
CA ILE A 19 -0.65 2.05 23.58
C ILE A 19 0.06 2.17 24.93
N LEU A 20 1.26 2.76 24.89
CA LEU A 20 1.98 3.14 26.10
C LEU A 20 1.05 4.06 26.88
N ARG A 21 0.75 3.70 28.13
CA ARG A 21 0.16 4.67 29.05
C ARG A 21 1.22 5.76 29.28
N SER A 22 0.78 7.00 29.48
CA SER A 22 1.65 8.19 29.63
C SER A 22 2.82 8.01 30.63
N SER A 23 2.70 7.08 31.59
CA SER A 23 3.68 6.78 32.62
C SER A 23 4.49 5.49 32.42
N GLU A 24 4.26 4.72 31.35
CA GLU A 24 4.97 3.45 31.10
C GLU A 24 6.14 3.67 30.14
N THR A 25 7.31 3.11 30.46
CA THR A 25 8.44 3.13 29.54
C THR A 25 8.30 2.02 28.50
N CYS A 26 8.99 2.17 27.36
CA CYS A 26 9.09 1.10 26.36
C CYS A 26 9.61 -0.21 26.98
N GLY A 27 10.50 -0.11 27.98
CA GLY A 27 11.02 -1.24 28.74
C GLY A 27 9.94 -2.00 29.52
N ASP A 28 9.01 -1.29 30.16
CA ASP A 28 7.92 -1.90 30.94
C ASP A 28 6.93 -2.66 30.03
N ALA A 29 6.62 -2.09 28.87
CA ALA A 29 5.76 -2.73 27.88
C ALA A 29 6.38 -4.01 27.28
N LEU A 30 7.70 -4.00 27.05
CA LEU A 30 8.45 -5.18 26.60
C LEU A 30 8.53 -6.25 27.70
N ALA A 31 8.83 -5.87 28.94
CA ALA A 31 8.88 -6.79 30.08
C ALA A 31 7.52 -7.48 30.33
N ALA A 32 6.42 -6.73 30.23
CA ALA A 32 5.07 -7.28 30.36
C ALA A 32 4.70 -8.26 29.24
N ARG A 33 5.27 -8.11 28.03
CA ARG A 33 5.10 -9.08 26.93
C ARG A 33 5.93 -10.34 27.15
N LEU A 34 7.19 -10.21 27.60
CA LEU A 34 8.06 -11.35 27.85
C LEU A 34 7.53 -12.26 28.97
N GLY A 35 6.96 -11.67 30.03
CA GLY A 35 6.33 -12.44 31.12
C GLY A 35 5.09 -13.25 30.69
N LYS A 36 4.45 -12.91 29.56
CA LYS A 36 3.28 -13.63 29.03
C LYS A 36 3.63 -14.66 27.95
N SER A 37 4.88 -14.71 27.50
CA SER A 37 5.31 -15.52 26.34
C SER A 37 6.23 -16.68 26.69
N THR A 38 6.46 -16.99 27.98
CA THR A 38 7.19 -18.19 28.38
C THR A 38 6.28 -19.43 28.45
N PRO A 39 6.49 -20.48 27.64
CA PRO A 39 6.09 -21.82 28.00
C PRO A 39 7.20 -22.40 28.90
N ILE A 40 6.93 -22.64 30.18
CA ILE A 40 7.82 -23.46 31.02
C ILE A 40 7.10 -24.76 31.33
N THR A 41 7.46 -25.79 30.57
CA THR A 41 7.57 -27.14 31.13
C THR A 41 8.72 -27.11 32.13
N GLN A 42 8.45 -27.22 33.43
CA GLN A 42 9.36 -27.86 34.37
C GLN A 42 8.69 -28.21 35.71
N THR A 43 9.05 -29.40 36.16
CA THR A 43 8.61 -30.17 37.30
C THR A 43 9.15 -29.63 38.64
N ALA A 44 8.30 -29.70 39.67
CA ALA A 44 8.56 -29.86 41.12
C ALA A 44 9.09 -28.71 42.02
N LEU A 45 8.25 -28.48 43.05
CA LEU A 45 8.45 -28.03 44.45
C LEU A 45 9.15 -26.69 44.76
N SER A 46 8.37 -25.73 45.29
CA SER A 46 8.49 -25.21 46.68
C SER A 46 7.41 -24.14 47.00
N SER A 47 6.68 -24.36 48.11
CA SER A 47 5.94 -23.45 49.01
C SER A 47 4.95 -22.37 48.49
N PRO A 48 3.73 -22.26 49.06
CA PRO A 48 2.73 -21.28 48.63
C PRO A 48 2.98 -19.92 49.29
N THR A 49 3.27 -18.90 48.47
CA THR A 49 3.02 -17.49 48.82
C THR A 49 1.63 -17.13 48.27
N PRO A 50 0.76 -16.43 49.02
CA PRO A 50 -0.56 -16.06 48.52
C PRO A 50 -0.41 -15.12 47.33
N SER A 51 -0.75 -15.60 46.13
CA SER A 51 -0.85 -14.80 44.93
C SER A 51 -1.83 -13.64 45.16
N PRO A 52 -1.50 -12.40 44.74
CA PRO A 52 -2.52 -11.37 44.61
C PRO A 52 -3.62 -11.84 43.65
N PRO A 53 -4.88 -11.42 43.86
CA PRO A 53 -6.00 -11.89 43.06
C PRO A 53 -5.71 -11.66 41.58
N PRO A 54 -6.02 -12.63 40.69
CA PRO A 54 -5.81 -12.45 39.27
C PRO A 54 -6.57 -11.21 38.84
N ALA A 55 -5.85 -10.26 38.24
CA ALA A 55 -6.46 -9.14 37.55
C ALA A 55 -7.49 -9.74 36.59
N THR A 56 -8.75 -9.41 36.79
CA THR A 56 -9.88 -9.83 35.97
C THR A 56 -9.63 -9.32 34.55
N GLY A 57 -8.91 -10.12 33.76
CA GLY A 57 -8.71 -9.87 32.35
C GLY A 57 -10.08 -10.01 31.70
N THR A 58 -10.62 -8.90 31.22
CA THR A 58 -11.81 -8.90 30.37
C THR A 58 -11.60 -9.97 29.29
N PRO A 59 -12.46 -11.00 29.18
CA PRO A 59 -12.34 -12.00 28.13
C PRO A 59 -12.34 -11.28 26.79
N GLU A 60 -11.23 -11.37 26.09
CA GLU A 60 -11.04 -10.75 24.78
C GLU A 60 -12.11 -11.30 23.84
N ARG A 61 -12.98 -10.42 23.34
CA ARG A 61 -14.05 -10.82 22.44
C ARG A 61 -13.42 -11.59 21.28
N PRO A 62 -13.85 -12.84 21.00
CA PRO A 62 -13.25 -13.63 19.93
C PRO A 62 -13.37 -12.88 18.61
N ASN A 63 -12.24 -12.59 17.97
CA ASN A 63 -12.22 -11.96 16.65
C ASN A 63 -12.65 -13.01 15.61
N PRO A 64 -13.85 -12.89 15.01
CA PRO A 64 -14.38 -13.92 14.13
C PRO A 64 -13.58 -14.06 12.82
N PHE A 65 -12.77 -13.06 12.46
CA PHE A 65 -11.91 -13.11 11.27
C PHE A 65 -10.67 -14.01 11.46
N LEU A 66 -10.36 -14.44 12.68
CA LEU A 66 -9.22 -15.35 12.93
C LEU A 66 -9.44 -16.77 12.39
N ALA A 67 -10.69 -17.12 12.06
CA ALA A 67 -11.00 -18.38 11.38
C ALA A 67 -10.92 -18.25 9.85
N SER A 68 -10.74 -17.04 9.31
CA SER A 68 -10.78 -16.80 7.88
C SER A 68 -9.46 -17.23 7.23
N THR A 69 -9.55 -18.00 6.15
CA THR A 69 -8.40 -18.44 5.34
C THR A 69 -8.67 -18.14 3.89
N GLY A 70 -7.63 -18.08 3.05
CA GLY A 70 -7.85 -17.86 1.64
C GLY A 70 -6.69 -18.29 0.77
N GLU A 71 -6.84 -18.06 -0.52
CA GLU A 71 -5.83 -18.29 -1.54
C GLU A 71 -5.78 -17.07 -2.46
N ALA A 72 -4.57 -16.62 -2.78
CA ALA A 72 -4.29 -15.55 -3.70
C ALA A 72 -3.56 -16.10 -4.93
N THR A 73 -4.07 -15.84 -6.12
CA THR A 73 -3.47 -16.26 -7.40
C THR A 73 -3.25 -15.05 -8.30
N LEU A 74 -1.97 -14.76 -8.58
CA LEU A 74 -1.54 -13.72 -9.52
C LEU A 74 -1.29 -14.33 -10.90
N HIS A 75 -2.07 -13.90 -11.87
CA HIS A 75 -1.87 -14.18 -13.29
C HIS A 75 -0.92 -13.13 -13.87
N LEU A 76 0.27 -13.59 -14.29
CA LEU A 76 1.34 -12.69 -14.74
C LEU A 76 1.12 -12.15 -16.16
N GLN A 77 0.26 -12.79 -16.96
CA GLN A 77 0.00 -12.37 -18.35
C GLN A 77 -0.86 -11.12 -18.45
N ASP A 78 -1.85 -10.97 -17.56
CA ASP A 78 -2.82 -9.88 -17.57
C ASP A 78 -2.80 -9.06 -16.27
N GLY A 79 -1.80 -9.28 -15.41
CA GLY A 79 -1.65 -8.56 -14.14
C GLY A 79 -2.84 -8.75 -13.19
N ARG A 80 -3.56 -9.88 -13.31
CA ARG A 80 -4.78 -10.11 -12.54
C ARG A 80 -4.49 -10.85 -11.24
N LEU A 81 -4.89 -10.30 -10.11
CA LEU A 81 -4.78 -10.98 -8.81
C LEU A 81 -6.17 -11.40 -8.34
N GLN A 82 -6.42 -12.71 -8.36
CA GLN A 82 -7.63 -13.30 -7.81
C GLN A 82 -7.39 -13.69 -6.36
N VAL A 83 -8.30 -13.29 -5.46
CA VAL A 83 -8.25 -13.70 -4.06
C VAL A 83 -9.57 -14.37 -3.70
N MET A 84 -9.47 -15.60 -3.24
CA MET A 84 -10.58 -16.40 -2.71
C MET A 84 -10.43 -16.47 -1.19
N MET A 85 -11.47 -16.04 -0.47
CA MET A 85 -11.54 -16.08 0.98
C MET A 85 -12.63 -17.07 1.41
N ARG A 86 -12.42 -17.70 2.56
CA ARG A 86 -13.33 -18.66 3.20
C ARG A 86 -13.48 -18.34 4.68
N SER A 87 -14.62 -18.74 5.25
CA SER A 87 -14.93 -18.53 6.67
C SER A 87 -14.85 -17.04 7.06
N LEU A 88 -15.29 -16.16 6.16
CA LEU A 88 -15.53 -14.77 6.50
C LEU A 88 -16.82 -14.68 7.32
N PRO A 89 -16.84 -13.87 8.39
CA PRO A 89 -18.07 -13.61 9.12
C PRO A 89 -19.11 -12.98 8.18
N PRO A 90 -20.41 -13.29 8.35
CA PRO A 90 -21.45 -12.65 7.55
C PRO A 90 -21.58 -11.17 7.97
N SER A 91 -21.64 -10.28 6.99
CA SER A 91 -21.98 -8.87 7.20
C SER A 91 -23.27 -8.55 6.46
N PRO A 92 -24.45 -8.69 7.10
CA PRO A 92 -25.73 -8.68 6.40
C PRO A 92 -26.06 -7.36 5.69
N ASN A 93 -25.44 -6.25 6.10
CA ASN A 93 -25.83 -4.91 5.65
C ASN A 93 -24.69 -4.06 5.07
N LEU A 94 -23.42 -4.46 5.20
CA LEU A 94 -22.29 -3.69 4.68
C LEU A 94 -21.22 -4.61 4.08
N PRO A 95 -20.75 -4.34 2.86
CA PRO A 95 -19.63 -5.08 2.30
C PRO A 95 -18.34 -4.71 3.03
N TYR A 96 -17.40 -5.66 3.04
CA TYR A 96 -16.06 -5.43 3.58
C TYR A 96 -15.23 -4.62 2.61
N LYS A 97 -14.61 -3.54 3.10
CA LYS A 97 -13.60 -2.83 2.33
C LYS A 97 -12.31 -3.64 2.28
N VAL A 98 -11.79 -3.86 1.09
CA VAL A 98 -10.53 -4.57 0.87
C VAL A 98 -9.44 -3.55 0.58
N GLN A 99 -8.36 -3.64 1.36
CA GLN A 99 -7.17 -2.81 1.20
C GLN A 99 -5.93 -3.68 1.07
N LEU A 100 -5.05 -3.33 0.13
CA LEU A 100 -3.73 -3.93 0.01
C LEU A 100 -2.71 -3.03 0.67
N LEU A 101 -1.95 -3.58 1.61
CA LEU A 101 -0.78 -2.91 2.16
C LEU A 101 0.42 -3.14 1.22
N MET A 102 0.80 -2.10 0.50
CA MET A 102 1.99 -2.05 -0.34
C MET A 102 3.19 -1.53 0.47
N TRP A 103 4.40 -1.94 0.08
CA TRP A 103 5.62 -1.39 0.64
C TRP A 103 6.02 -0.09 -0.08
N PRO A 104 6.46 0.98 0.63
CA PRO A 104 6.59 1.10 2.09
C PRO A 104 5.33 1.71 2.74
N GLY A 105 4.44 0.87 3.25
CA GLY A 105 3.32 1.26 4.13
C GLY A 105 2.12 1.94 3.46
N LYS A 106 2.07 2.02 2.11
CA LYS A 106 0.93 2.61 1.40
C LYS A 106 -0.20 1.61 1.31
N THR A 107 -1.42 2.01 1.65
CA THR A 107 -2.62 1.18 1.47
C THR A 107 -3.33 1.56 0.17
N LEU A 108 -3.66 0.57 -0.65
CA LEU A 108 -4.49 0.72 -1.85
C LEU A 108 -5.87 0.10 -1.58
N GLU A 109 -6.93 0.90 -1.66
CA GLU A 109 -8.31 0.39 -1.64
C GLU A 109 -8.59 -0.30 -2.98
N VAL A 110 -8.86 -1.61 -2.95
CA VAL A 110 -9.05 -2.42 -4.17
C VAL A 110 -10.50 -2.78 -4.45
N GLY A 111 -11.40 -2.46 -3.52
CA GLY A 111 -12.83 -2.61 -3.70
C GLY A 111 -13.55 -3.11 -2.45
N GLU A 112 -14.75 -3.62 -2.67
CA GLU A 112 -15.65 -4.10 -1.64
C GLU A 112 -15.97 -5.58 -1.85
N LEU A 113 -16.09 -6.33 -0.76
CA LEU A 113 -16.28 -7.78 -0.75
C LEU A 113 -17.45 -8.14 0.15
N GLN A 114 -18.45 -8.80 -0.42
CA GLN A 114 -19.58 -9.34 0.32
C GLN A 114 -19.46 -10.88 0.34
N PRO A 115 -19.32 -11.53 1.50
CA PRO A 115 -19.35 -12.98 1.57
C PRO A 115 -20.75 -13.52 1.31
N ASP A 116 -20.80 -14.70 0.70
CA ASP A 116 -22.02 -15.46 0.51
C ASP A 116 -22.50 -16.13 1.82
N ALA A 117 -23.60 -16.86 1.75
CA ALA A 117 -24.18 -17.58 2.90
C ALA A 117 -23.23 -18.64 3.49
N SER A 118 -22.21 -19.08 2.75
CA SER A 118 -21.18 -20.01 3.23
C SER A 118 -19.98 -19.32 3.87
N GLY A 119 -19.96 -17.98 3.89
CA GLY A 119 -18.79 -17.20 4.32
C GLY A 119 -17.66 -17.20 3.29
N SER A 120 -17.95 -17.55 2.04
CA SER A 120 -16.98 -17.54 0.95
C SER A 120 -17.12 -16.26 0.14
N ALA A 121 -15.99 -15.76 -0.37
CA ALA A 121 -15.99 -14.57 -1.20
C ALA A 121 -14.81 -14.60 -2.16
N THR A 122 -15.01 -14.13 -3.40
CA THR A 122 -13.96 -14.03 -4.40
C THR A 122 -13.88 -12.60 -4.90
N LEU A 123 -12.66 -12.05 -4.91
CA LEU A 123 -12.36 -10.76 -5.51
C LEU A 123 -11.35 -10.95 -6.64
N ALA A 124 -11.51 -10.18 -7.72
CA ALA A 124 -10.60 -10.16 -8.84
C ALA A 124 -10.06 -8.74 -9.06
N PHE A 125 -8.77 -8.64 -8.79
CA PHE A 125 -7.83 -7.57 -9.07
C PHE A 125 -7.34 -7.40 -10.48
N SER A 126 -7.27 -6.22 -11.08
CA SER A 126 -6.30 -6.03 -12.16
C SER A 126 -5.39 -4.86 -11.81
N PHE A 127 -4.09 -5.13 -11.74
CA PHE A 127 -3.09 -4.08 -11.69
C PHE A 127 -2.99 -3.47 -13.08
N GLN A 128 -3.75 -2.42 -13.34
CA GLN A 128 -3.49 -1.59 -14.50
C GLN A 128 -2.26 -0.76 -14.15
N ASP A 129 -1.10 -1.14 -14.71
CA ASP A 129 0.01 -0.21 -14.84
C ASP A 129 -0.47 0.92 -15.76
N ILE A 130 -1.07 1.96 -15.17
CA ILE A 130 -1.51 3.15 -15.90
C ILE A 130 -0.31 3.77 -16.64
N TYR A 131 0.90 3.53 -16.12
CA TYR A 131 2.17 3.95 -16.69
C TYR A 131 3.15 2.77 -16.70
N PRO A 132 3.47 2.17 -17.85
CA PRO A 132 4.33 0.98 -17.95
C PRO A 132 5.81 1.25 -17.64
N ALA A 133 6.18 2.49 -17.29
CA ALA A 133 7.55 2.91 -17.07
C ALA A 133 7.64 3.76 -15.78
N PRO A 134 8.83 3.85 -15.16
CA PRO A 134 9.02 4.72 -14.00
C PRO A 134 8.90 6.20 -14.41
N VAL A 135 8.62 7.09 -13.45
CA VAL A 135 8.44 8.54 -13.71
C VAL A 135 9.64 9.15 -14.44
N GLU A 136 10.84 8.65 -14.14
CA GLU A 136 12.12 9.04 -14.74
C GLU A 136 12.16 8.85 -16.25
N TYR A 137 11.51 7.81 -16.75
CA TYR A 137 11.43 7.57 -18.19
C TYR A 137 10.71 8.73 -18.90
N TYR A 138 9.59 9.18 -18.34
CA TYR A 138 8.74 10.18 -18.95
C TYR A 138 9.38 11.57 -18.97
N TYR A 139 9.94 12.03 -17.85
CA TYR A 139 10.59 13.34 -17.86
C TYR A 139 11.88 13.32 -18.70
N THR A 140 12.64 12.22 -18.71
CA THR A 140 13.88 12.10 -19.51
C THR A 140 13.58 12.13 -21.01
N LEU A 141 12.54 11.42 -21.44
CA LEU A 141 12.08 11.47 -22.84
C LEU A 141 11.57 12.87 -23.20
N GLY A 142 10.81 13.50 -22.30
CA GLY A 142 10.39 14.90 -22.45
C GLY A 142 11.58 15.84 -22.67
N PHE A 143 12.56 15.82 -21.77
CA PHE A 143 13.79 16.61 -21.89
C PHE A 143 14.58 16.33 -23.17
N SER A 144 14.63 15.08 -23.61
CA SER A 144 15.28 14.73 -24.88
C SER A 144 14.69 15.51 -26.06
N TYR A 145 13.37 15.69 -26.09
CA TYR A 145 12.72 16.54 -27.09
C TYR A 145 12.95 18.04 -26.85
N VAL A 146 12.92 18.51 -25.59
CA VAL A 146 13.18 19.93 -25.25
C VAL A 146 14.58 20.36 -25.70
N HIS A 147 15.60 19.52 -25.48
CA HIS A 147 16.98 19.78 -25.90
C HIS A 147 17.18 19.71 -27.42
N LEU A 148 16.26 19.09 -28.15
CA LEU A 148 16.21 19.09 -29.62
C LEU A 148 15.29 20.18 -30.19
N ASP A 149 14.89 21.17 -29.37
CA ASP A 149 13.94 22.23 -29.72
C ASP A 149 12.56 21.74 -30.22
N GLN A 150 12.21 20.49 -29.91
CA GLN A 150 10.95 19.86 -30.30
C GLN A 150 9.94 19.90 -29.15
N CYS A 151 9.70 21.09 -28.60
CA CYS A 151 8.82 21.28 -27.44
C CYS A 151 7.40 20.73 -27.64
N SER A 152 6.84 20.80 -28.86
CA SER A 152 5.53 20.21 -29.17
C SER A 152 5.46 18.70 -28.93
N LYS A 153 6.58 17.99 -29.09
CA LYS A 153 6.69 16.55 -28.79
C LYS A 153 7.09 16.29 -27.35
N GLY A 154 7.88 17.17 -26.73
CA GLY A 154 8.37 17.01 -25.35
C GLY A 154 7.31 17.24 -24.28
N VAL A 155 6.48 18.28 -24.44
CA VAL A 155 5.48 18.70 -23.44
C VAL A 155 4.55 17.55 -23.01
N PRO A 156 3.95 16.76 -23.92
CA PRO A 156 3.09 15.65 -23.51
C PRO A 156 3.77 14.62 -22.59
N TRP A 157 5.07 14.37 -22.78
CA TRP A 157 5.84 13.45 -21.93
C TRP A 157 6.12 14.05 -20.56
N LEU A 158 6.44 15.35 -20.49
CA LEU A 158 6.62 16.08 -19.23
C LEU A 158 5.32 16.14 -18.43
N GLU A 159 4.19 16.41 -19.08
CA GLU A 159 2.87 16.37 -18.44
C GLU A 159 2.52 14.96 -17.93
N THR A 160 2.91 13.91 -18.66
CA THR A 160 2.73 12.53 -18.22
C THR A 160 3.53 12.24 -16.95
N SER A 161 4.78 12.71 -16.88
CA SER A 161 5.58 12.65 -15.64
C SER A 161 4.85 13.34 -14.46
N LEU A 162 4.27 14.52 -14.69
CA LEU A 162 3.55 15.27 -13.65
C LEU A 162 2.21 14.63 -13.22
N LYS A 163 1.58 13.85 -14.11
CA LYS A 163 0.42 13.02 -13.74
C LYS A 163 0.81 11.85 -12.83
N ILE A 164 2.04 11.34 -12.96
CA ILE A 164 2.58 10.27 -12.11
C ILE A 164 3.04 10.83 -10.76
N ASP A 165 3.82 11.91 -10.79
CA ASP A 165 4.35 12.60 -9.61
C ASP A 165 4.22 14.12 -9.77
N SER A 166 3.28 14.73 -9.05
CA SER A 166 3.02 16.16 -9.08
C SER A 166 3.84 16.97 -8.06
N THR A 167 4.81 16.35 -7.37
CA THR A 167 5.64 17.06 -6.40
C THR A 167 6.45 18.18 -7.05
N ALA A 168 6.75 19.23 -6.28
CA ALA A 168 7.58 20.35 -6.74
C ALA A 168 9.02 19.92 -7.08
N THR A 169 9.46 18.75 -6.60
CA THR A 169 10.78 18.18 -6.89
C THR A 169 10.85 17.45 -8.23
N ASN A 170 9.73 17.27 -8.94
CA ASN A 170 9.73 16.61 -10.25
C ASN A 170 10.44 17.51 -11.29
N PRO A 171 11.52 17.03 -11.95
CA PRO A 171 12.24 17.81 -12.97
C PRO A 171 11.39 18.25 -14.17
N ALA A 172 10.24 17.61 -14.41
CA ALA A 172 9.36 17.95 -15.52
C ALA A 172 8.88 19.41 -15.49
N TRP A 173 8.76 20.03 -14.31
CA TRP A 173 8.43 21.45 -14.17
C TRP A 173 9.46 22.35 -14.87
N GLN A 174 10.75 22.04 -14.76
CA GLN A 174 11.80 22.78 -15.42
C GLN A 174 11.70 22.65 -16.95
N GLY A 175 11.47 21.44 -17.47
CA GLY A 175 11.33 21.23 -18.91
C GLY A 175 10.15 22.01 -19.53
N LEU A 176 9.05 22.15 -18.78
CA LEU A 176 7.90 22.96 -19.22
C LEU A 176 8.24 24.46 -19.24
N ALA A 177 8.99 24.94 -18.24
CA ALA A 177 9.46 26.32 -18.19
C ALA A 177 10.40 26.64 -19.38
N GLU A 178 11.37 25.76 -19.66
CA GLU A 178 12.28 25.91 -20.81
C GLU A 178 11.52 25.99 -22.14
N CYS A 179 10.47 25.18 -22.31
CA CYS A 179 9.65 25.24 -23.50
C CYS A 179 8.80 26.51 -23.63
N ALA A 180 8.32 27.06 -22.51
CA ALA A 180 7.59 28.33 -22.51
C ALA A 180 8.49 29.51 -22.93
N GLU A 181 9.74 29.53 -22.43
CA GLU A 181 10.74 30.54 -22.82
C GLU A 181 11.07 30.48 -24.31
N LYS A 182 11.29 29.28 -24.86
CA LYS A 182 11.54 29.09 -26.30
C LYS A 182 10.37 29.52 -27.17
N GLY A 183 9.14 29.32 -26.71
CA GLY A 183 7.93 29.79 -27.39
C GLY A 183 7.82 31.32 -27.44
N ALA A 184 8.28 32.01 -26.40
CA ALA A 184 8.25 33.48 -26.33
C ALA A 184 9.27 34.16 -27.25
N VAL A 185 10.43 33.53 -27.49
CA VAL A 185 11.48 34.08 -28.37
C VAL A 185 11.10 33.97 -29.86
N GLY A 186 10.28 32.99 -30.24
CA GLY A 186 9.80 32.82 -31.62
C GLY A 186 8.74 33.84 -32.08
N SER A 187 8.16 34.63 -31.16
CA SER A 187 7.10 35.60 -31.49
C SER A 187 7.58 37.06 -31.57
N SER A 188 8.87 37.34 -31.40
CA SER A 188 9.42 38.71 -31.46
C SER A 188 10.32 38.91 -32.68
N THR A 189 9.72 39.00 -33.87
CA THR A 189 10.37 39.64 -35.03
C THR A 189 10.15 41.15 -34.94
N PRO A 190 11.18 42.00 -34.81
CA PRO A 190 11.02 43.45 -34.90
C PRO A 190 10.68 43.85 -36.35
N PRO A 191 9.79 44.82 -36.62
CA PRO A 191 9.61 45.32 -37.98
C PRO A 191 10.90 46.01 -38.45
N ALA A 192 11.41 45.53 -39.58
CA ALA A 192 12.55 46.12 -40.28
C ALA A 192 12.28 47.62 -40.55
N SER A 193 13.18 48.46 -40.05
CA SER A 193 13.23 49.88 -40.38
C SER A 193 13.79 50.00 -41.78
N THR A 194 12.95 50.42 -42.73
CA THR A 194 13.36 50.72 -44.11
C THR A 194 14.07 52.09 -44.15
N PRO A 195 15.17 52.25 -44.90
CA PRO A 195 15.92 53.51 -45.01
C PRO A 195 15.16 54.63 -45.72
#